data_AF-A0A3M1FZC7-F1
#
_entry.id   AF-A0A3M1FZC7-F1
#
_cell.length_a   1.000
_cell.length_b   1.000
_cell.length_c   1.000
_cell.angle_alpha   90.00
_cell.angle_beta   90.00
_cell.angle_gamma   90.00
#
_symmetry.space_group_name_H-M   'P 1'
#
loop_
_entity.id
_entity.type
_entity.pdbx_description
1 polymer ?
#
loop_
_entity_poly.entity_id
_entity_poly.type
_entity_poly.pdbx_seq_one_letter_code
_entity_poly.pdbx_strand_id
1 'polypeptide(L)'
;MVGQTGDHSASTASVLEGAVMTSSAILALLLLLSAVGFLVARRKALQAASGNGRALHSKPVYHGWYTALAAFVPGALILAAWLTMGDWLVDGMVLGALPDDARPASTLEERVLLNAIHSAARGEMALGKDAVVAAAAERYSRLRELGSLGVLALASLFATIGILRGTRAARPQFRARNAVERFLALLL
;
A
#
# COMPACT_ATOMS: atom_id res chain seq x y z
N MET A 1 -2.62 18.53 43.53
CA MET A 1 -3.46 18.61 42.31
C MET A 1 -2.75 19.51 41.30
N VAL A 2 -1.78 18.99 40.53
CA VAL A 2 -1.19 19.70 39.37
C VAL A 2 -0.64 18.66 38.39
N GLY A 3 -1.12 18.69 37.15
CA GLY A 3 -0.32 18.51 35.93
C GLY A 3 0.10 17.10 35.48
N GLN A 4 -0.82 16.31 34.94
CA GLN A 4 -0.51 15.24 33.97
C GLN A 4 -1.55 15.27 32.84
N THR A 5 -1.43 16.23 31.92
CA THR A 5 -2.31 16.29 30.73
C THR A 5 -1.57 16.65 29.43
N GLY A 6 -0.22 16.70 29.45
CA GLY A 6 0.56 17.27 28.34
C GLY A 6 1.28 16.30 27.39
N ASP A 7 1.45 15.02 27.75
CA ASP A 7 2.43 14.14 27.05
C ASP A 7 1.80 13.06 26.14
N HIS A 8 0.50 12.78 26.31
CA HIS A 8 -0.19 11.74 25.53
C HIS A 8 -0.55 12.18 24.09
N SER A 9 -0.65 13.49 23.83
CA SER A 9 -1.01 14.04 22.51
C SER A 9 0.15 14.01 21.52
N ALA A 10 1.41 14.13 21.97
CA ALA A 10 2.58 14.10 21.09
C ALA A 10 2.91 12.68 20.60
N SER A 11 2.76 11.68 21.47
CA SER A 11 3.03 10.27 21.14
C SER A 11 1.97 9.68 20.19
N THR A 12 0.69 9.99 20.41
CA THR A 12 -0.43 9.55 19.56
C THR A 12 -0.39 10.12 18.15
N ALA A 13 0.00 11.40 18.00
CA ALA A 13 0.23 12.01 16.69
C ALA A 13 1.33 11.27 15.92
N SER A 14 2.44 10.90 16.58
CA SER A 14 3.58 10.25 15.92
C SER A 14 3.29 8.87 15.34
N VAL A 15 2.42 8.07 15.97
CA VAL A 15 2.08 6.70 15.50
C VAL A 15 1.10 6.76 14.33
N LEU A 16 0.08 7.62 14.42
CA LEU A 16 -0.85 7.86 13.31
C LEU A 16 -0.14 8.51 12.12
N GLU A 17 0.78 9.45 12.38
CA GLU A 17 1.69 9.97 11.37
C GLU A 17 2.49 8.83 10.75
N GLY A 18 3.15 7.95 11.52
CA GLY A 18 3.92 6.83 10.96
C GLY A 18 3.14 5.92 10.00
N ALA A 19 1.92 5.51 10.36
CA ALA A 19 1.10 4.63 9.52
C ALA A 19 0.54 5.34 8.26
N VAL A 20 0.07 6.59 8.42
CA VAL A 20 -0.39 7.43 7.31
C VAL A 20 0.77 7.79 6.39
N MET A 21 1.94 8.07 6.96
CA MET A 21 3.18 8.34 6.23
C MET A 21 3.65 7.12 5.45
N THR A 22 3.52 5.91 5.99
CA THR A 22 3.93 4.68 5.26
C THR A 22 3.02 4.41 4.07
N SER A 23 1.70 4.49 4.25
CA SER A 23 0.74 4.25 3.16
C SER A 23 0.83 5.32 2.06
N SER A 24 0.96 6.59 2.47
CA SER A 24 1.19 7.70 1.54
C SER A 24 2.56 7.63 0.86
N ALA A 25 3.60 7.15 1.54
CA ALA A 25 4.91 6.90 0.93
C ALA A 25 4.86 5.80 -0.14
N ILE A 26 4.14 4.70 0.11
CA ILE A 26 3.94 3.63 -0.89
C ILE A 26 3.21 4.23 -2.11
N LEU A 27 2.14 4.98 -1.89
CA LEU A 27 1.39 5.62 -2.99
C LEU A 27 2.26 6.61 -3.78
N ALA A 28 3.01 7.46 -3.08
CA ALA A 28 3.94 8.41 -3.70
C ALA A 28 5.03 7.70 -4.52
N LEU A 29 5.58 6.60 -4.00
CA LEU A 29 6.54 5.77 -4.72
C LEU A 29 5.93 5.16 -5.98
N LEU A 30 4.71 4.62 -5.90
CA LEU A 30 3.99 4.07 -7.07
C LEU A 30 3.76 5.14 -8.14
N LEU A 31 3.36 6.35 -7.75
CA LEU A 31 3.19 7.48 -8.67
C LEU A 31 4.52 7.88 -9.31
N LEU A 32 5.59 7.97 -8.52
CA LEU A 32 6.94 8.29 -8.99
C LEU A 32 7.42 7.24 -10.01
N LEU A 33 7.35 5.96 -9.66
CA LEU A 33 7.75 4.86 -10.54
C LEU A 33 6.95 4.86 -11.85
N SER A 34 5.64 5.11 -11.76
CA SER A 34 4.75 5.18 -12.93
C SER A 34 5.10 6.38 -13.84
N ALA A 35 5.40 7.54 -13.26
CA ALA A 35 5.85 8.72 -13.99
C ALA A 35 7.21 8.49 -14.67
N VAL A 36 8.17 7.88 -13.97
CA VAL A 36 9.48 7.50 -14.54
C VAL A 36 9.28 6.49 -15.68
N GLY A 37 8.48 5.45 -15.47
CA GLY A 37 8.14 4.45 -16.48
C GLY A 37 7.50 5.07 -17.73
N PHE A 38 6.57 6.01 -17.55
CA PHE A 38 5.97 6.78 -18.63
C PHE A 38 7.02 7.49 -19.48
N LEU A 39 7.91 8.25 -18.84
CA LEU A 39 8.92 9.06 -19.52
C LEU A 39 9.92 8.19 -20.28
N VAL A 40 10.38 7.09 -19.67
CA VAL A 40 11.31 6.14 -20.29
C VAL A 40 10.66 5.46 -21.51
N ALA A 41 9.45 4.94 -21.38
CA ALA A 41 8.76 4.27 -22.48
C ALA A 41 8.44 5.24 -23.63
N ARG A 42 8.02 6.47 -23.33
CA ARG A 42 7.77 7.51 -24.33
C ARG A 42 9.04 7.88 -25.09
N ARG A 43 10.16 8.11 -24.38
CA ARG A 43 11.47 8.44 -25.00
C ARG A 43 11.93 7.31 -25.92
N LYS A 44 11.82 6.06 -25.46
CA LYS A 44 12.18 4.88 -26.26
C LYS A 44 11.32 4.73 -27.51
N ALA A 45 10.01 4.95 -27.41
CA ALA A 45 9.10 4.92 -28.56
C ALA A 45 9.41 6.04 -29.57
N LEU A 46 9.78 7.25 -29.10
CA LEU A 46 10.21 8.34 -29.99
C LEU A 46 11.51 8.01 -30.74
N GLN A 47 12.49 7.43 -30.05
CA GLN A 47 13.74 6.98 -30.67
C GLN A 47 13.49 5.87 -31.70
N ALA A 48 12.64 4.89 -31.38
CA ALA A 48 12.25 3.82 -32.30
C ALA A 48 11.53 4.34 -33.55
N ALA A 49 10.88 5.52 -33.46
CA ALA A 49 10.26 6.18 -34.60
C ALA A 49 11.28 6.81 -35.57
N SER A 50 12.55 6.98 -35.18
CA SER A 50 13.56 7.76 -35.92
C SER A 50 13.05 9.15 -36.37
N GLY A 51 12.20 9.78 -35.56
CA GLY A 51 11.52 11.04 -35.91
C GLY A 51 10.31 10.91 -36.85
N ASN A 52 10.11 9.75 -37.47
CA ASN A 52 9.00 9.48 -38.38
C ASN A 52 7.86 8.75 -37.65
N GLY A 53 7.05 9.49 -36.90
CA GLY A 53 5.96 8.96 -36.06
C GLY A 53 4.92 8.09 -36.78
N ARG A 54 4.90 8.07 -38.12
CA ARG A 54 4.08 7.19 -38.96
C ARG A 54 4.58 5.73 -39.01
N ALA A 55 5.82 5.47 -38.60
CA ALA A 55 6.39 4.12 -38.51
C ALA A 55 5.87 3.31 -37.30
N LEU A 56 5.26 3.99 -36.31
CA LEU A 56 4.58 3.32 -35.20
C LEU A 56 3.07 3.26 -35.44
N HIS A 57 2.48 2.10 -35.15
CA HIS A 57 1.02 1.94 -35.15
C HIS A 57 0.31 2.67 -33.99
N SER A 58 1.05 3.24 -33.04
CA SER A 58 0.52 4.00 -31.91
C SER A 58 1.41 5.20 -31.61
N LYS A 59 0.80 6.34 -31.25
CA LYS A 59 1.57 7.54 -30.86
C LYS A 59 2.47 7.19 -29.65
N PRO A 60 3.72 7.69 -29.59
CA PRO A 60 4.65 7.43 -28.49
C PRO A 60 4.09 7.67 -27.07
N VAL A 61 3.15 8.60 -26.95
CA VAL A 61 2.43 8.90 -25.70
C VAL A 61 1.64 7.68 -25.16
N TYR A 62 1.07 6.85 -26.03
CA TYR A 62 0.33 5.65 -25.60
C TYR A 62 1.24 4.58 -24.99
N HIS A 63 2.50 4.46 -25.43
CA HIS A 63 3.46 3.56 -24.81
C HIS A 63 3.84 4.03 -23.39
N GLY A 64 3.92 5.35 -23.19
CA GLY A 64 4.06 5.95 -21.87
C GLY A 64 2.89 5.58 -20.96
N TRP A 65 1.65 5.85 -21.38
CA TRP A 65 0.46 5.56 -20.58
C TRP A 65 0.29 4.08 -20.27
N TYR A 66 0.51 3.20 -21.25
CA TYR A 66 0.49 1.76 -21.03
C TYR A 66 1.49 1.35 -19.94
N THR A 67 2.71 1.86 -19.99
CA THR A 67 3.76 1.53 -19.00
C THR A 67 3.41 2.07 -17.61
N ALA A 68 2.89 3.30 -17.54
CA ALA A 68 2.45 3.90 -16.28
C ALA A 68 1.32 3.09 -15.64
N LEU A 69 0.29 2.72 -16.41
CA LEU A 69 -0.83 1.91 -15.91
C LEU A 69 -0.38 0.51 -15.51
N ALA A 70 0.48 -0.14 -16.30
CA ALA A 70 1.01 -1.45 -15.98
C ALA A 70 1.86 -1.45 -14.69
N ALA A 71 2.49 -0.32 -14.35
CA ALA A 71 3.22 -0.14 -13.10
C ALA A 71 2.30 0.21 -11.92
N PHE A 72 1.39 1.16 -12.13
CA PHE A 72 0.53 1.70 -11.07
C PHE A 72 -0.54 0.71 -10.63
N VAL A 73 -1.32 0.17 -11.57
CA VAL A 73 -2.56 -0.57 -11.24
C VAL A 73 -2.29 -1.79 -10.35
N PRO A 74 -1.33 -2.68 -10.65
CA PRO A 74 -1.09 -3.85 -9.79
C PRO A 74 -0.62 -3.45 -8.38
N GLY A 75 0.28 -2.47 -8.28
CA GLY A 75 0.77 -1.99 -6.99
C GLY A 75 -0.31 -1.30 -6.17
N ALA A 76 -1.17 -0.51 -6.82
CA ALA A 76 -2.30 0.16 -6.19
C ALA A 76 -3.35 -0.85 -5.69
N LEU A 77 -3.60 -1.93 -6.44
CA LEU A 77 -4.51 -3.01 -5.99
C LEU A 77 -3.98 -3.73 -4.75
N ILE A 78 -2.67 -4.01 -4.70
CA ILE A 78 -2.02 -4.62 -3.52
C ILE A 78 -2.16 -3.68 -2.31
N LEU A 79 -1.87 -2.39 -2.48
CA LEU A 79 -2.03 -1.40 -1.42
C LEU A 79 -3.49 -1.29 -0.97
N ALA A 80 -4.44 -1.24 -1.91
CA ALA A 80 -5.86 -1.16 -1.61
C ALA A 80 -6.35 -2.38 -0.81
N ALA A 81 -5.92 -3.59 -1.19
CA ALA A 81 -6.24 -4.81 -0.46
C ALA A 81 -5.67 -4.78 0.98
N TRP A 82 -4.46 -4.24 1.16
CA TRP A 82 -3.88 -4.06 2.50
C TRP A 82 -4.66 -3.05 3.35
N LEU A 83 -5.06 -1.92 2.77
CA LEU A 83 -5.79 -0.88 3.48
C LEU A 83 -7.21 -1.34 3.90
N THR A 84 -7.82 -2.28 3.18
CA THR A 84 -9.17 -2.79 3.49
C THR A 84 -9.17 -4.05 4.34
N MET A 85 -8.18 -4.94 4.17
CA MET A 85 -8.16 -6.27 4.80
C MET A 85 -7.02 -6.44 5.82
N GLY A 86 -6.05 -5.53 5.87
CA GLY A 86 -4.87 -5.64 6.72
C GLY A 86 -5.21 -5.73 8.19
N ASP A 87 -6.16 -4.92 8.67
CA ASP A 87 -6.61 -4.96 10.07
C ASP A 87 -7.23 -6.30 10.43
N TRP A 88 -8.17 -6.78 9.62
CA TRP A 88 -8.80 -8.08 9.82
C TRP A 88 -7.78 -9.23 9.87
N LEU A 89 -6.77 -9.21 8.99
CA LEU A 89 -5.73 -10.23 8.97
C LEU A 89 -4.87 -10.18 10.24
N VAL A 90 -4.45 -8.99 10.66
CA VAL A 90 -3.60 -8.81 11.84
C VAL A 90 -4.38 -9.12 13.13
N ASP A 91 -5.65 -8.71 13.22
CA ASP A 91 -6.53 -8.98 14.35
C ASP A 91 -6.68 -10.49 14.58
N GLY A 92 -6.92 -11.25 13.52
CA GLY A 92 -6.98 -12.72 13.60
C GLY A 92 -5.67 -13.34 14.11
N MET A 93 -4.52 -12.81 13.71
CA MET A 93 -3.21 -13.27 14.18
C MET A 93 -2.94 -12.91 15.65
N VAL A 94 -3.45 -11.76 16.11
CA VAL A 94 -3.31 -11.32 17.50
C VAL A 94 -4.22 -12.14 18.41
N LEU A 95 -5.50 -12.26 18.08
CA LEU A 95 -6.48 -13.04 18.84
C LEU A 95 -6.07 -14.52 18.92
N GLY A 96 -5.60 -15.09 17.81
CA GLY A 96 -5.15 -16.49 17.76
C GLY A 96 -3.91 -16.78 18.62
N ALA A 97 -3.21 -15.74 19.10
CA ALA A 97 -2.03 -15.86 19.94
C ALA A 97 -2.25 -15.45 21.40
N LEU A 98 -3.49 -15.12 21.78
CA LEU A 98 -3.83 -14.83 23.16
C LEU A 98 -3.78 -16.11 24.02
N PRO A 99 -3.39 -15.98 25.30
CA PRO A 99 -3.58 -17.02 26.31
C PRO A 99 -5.05 -17.45 26.42
N ASP A 100 -5.30 -18.71 26.78
CA ASP A 100 -6.66 -19.28 26.81
C ASP A 100 -7.58 -18.59 27.83
N ASP A 101 -7.03 -18.09 28.93
CA ASP A 101 -7.73 -17.31 29.96
C ASP A 101 -8.05 -15.87 29.53
N ALA A 102 -7.43 -15.38 28.45
CA ALA A 102 -7.65 -14.06 27.88
C ALA A 102 -8.46 -14.08 26.56
N ARG A 103 -8.94 -15.25 26.13
CA ARG A 103 -9.75 -15.36 24.92
C ARG A 103 -11.15 -14.81 25.17
N PRO A 104 -11.70 -14.00 24.25
CA PRO A 104 -13.07 -13.51 24.37
C PRO A 104 -14.07 -14.67 24.30
N ALA A 105 -15.04 -14.69 25.22
CA ALA A 105 -16.09 -15.72 25.28
C ALA A 105 -17.31 -15.37 24.40
N SER A 106 -17.39 -14.13 23.93
CA SER A 106 -18.47 -13.64 23.07
C SER A 106 -17.97 -12.64 22.02
N THR A 107 -18.77 -12.43 20.97
CA THR A 107 -18.48 -11.42 19.93
C THR A 107 -18.44 -10.00 20.47
N LEU A 108 -19.18 -9.71 21.55
CA LEU A 108 -19.14 -8.41 22.21
C LEU A 108 -17.79 -8.19 22.92
N GLU A 109 -17.34 -9.17 23.67
CA GLU A 109 -16.05 -9.14 24.36
C GLU A 109 -14.89 -9.01 23.37
N GLU A 110 -14.93 -9.75 22.27
CA GLU A 110 -13.93 -9.67 21.20
C GLU A 110 -13.81 -8.24 20.66
N ARG A 111 -14.95 -7.60 20.34
CA ARG A 111 -14.97 -6.22 19.84
C ARG A 111 -14.44 -5.23 20.87
N VAL A 112 -14.76 -5.41 22.14
CA VAL A 112 -14.24 -4.56 23.23
C VAL A 112 -12.72 -4.72 23.37
N LEU A 113 -12.24 -5.96 23.33
CA LEU A 113 -10.82 -6.28 23.42
C LEU A 113 -10.03 -5.72 22.23
N LEU A 114 -10.51 -5.95 20.99
CA LEU A 114 -9.87 -5.41 19.79
C LEU A 114 -9.82 -3.88 19.82
N ASN A 115 -10.91 -3.22 20.22
CA ASN A 115 -10.91 -1.77 20.38
C ASN A 115 -9.87 -1.30 21.39
N ALA A 116 -9.72 -2.01 22.53
CA ALA A 116 -8.69 -1.70 23.52
C ALA A 116 -7.28 -1.90 22.97
N ILE A 117 -7.04 -2.99 22.24
CA ILE A 117 -5.76 -3.29 21.56
C ILE A 117 -5.43 -2.21 20.53
N HIS A 118 -6.37 -1.82 19.68
CA HIS A 118 -6.17 -0.78 18.66
C HIS A 118 -5.89 0.59 19.29
N SER A 119 -6.66 0.98 20.31
CA SER A 119 -6.40 2.23 21.04
C SER A 119 -5.05 2.21 21.74
N ALA A 120 -4.67 1.10 22.36
CA ALA A 120 -3.35 0.94 22.97
C ALA A 120 -2.22 0.98 21.92
N ALA A 121 -2.39 0.34 20.77
CA ALA A 121 -1.43 0.33 19.67
C ALA A 121 -1.22 1.73 19.06
N ARG A 122 -2.28 2.56 19.05
CA ARG A 122 -2.21 3.98 18.66
C ARG A 122 -1.66 4.90 19.76
N GLY A 123 -1.37 4.37 20.95
CA GLY A 123 -0.91 5.15 22.10
C GLY A 123 -1.99 5.96 22.80
N GLU A 124 -3.28 5.73 22.49
CA GLU A 124 -4.42 6.46 23.05
C GLU A 124 -4.77 6.00 24.47
N MET A 125 -4.32 4.81 24.87
CA MET A 125 -4.56 4.23 26.19
C MET A 125 -3.24 4.00 26.92
N ALA A 126 -3.17 4.36 28.21
CA ALA A 126 -2.03 4.03 29.04
C ALA A 126 -1.90 2.50 29.16
N LEU A 127 -0.81 1.94 28.61
CA LEU A 127 -0.48 0.51 28.56
C LEU A 127 -0.37 -0.18 29.94
N GLY A 128 -0.61 0.53 31.04
CA GLY A 128 -0.35 0.07 32.40
C GLY A 128 -1.51 -0.59 33.14
N LYS A 129 -2.73 -0.68 32.56
CA LYS A 129 -3.90 -1.23 33.28
C LYS A 129 -4.16 -2.72 33.02
N ASP A 130 -3.68 -3.25 31.91
CA ASP A 130 -3.82 -4.66 31.53
C ASP A 130 -2.59 -5.10 30.72
N ALA A 131 -1.78 -5.98 31.31
CA ALA A 131 -0.54 -6.46 30.70
C ALA A 131 -0.80 -7.28 29.43
N VAL A 132 -1.96 -7.95 29.33
CA VAL A 132 -2.34 -8.74 28.16
C VAL A 132 -2.65 -7.82 26.99
N VAL A 133 -3.44 -6.76 27.23
CA VAL A 133 -3.76 -5.75 26.20
C VAL A 133 -2.50 -5.04 25.72
N ALA A 134 -1.58 -4.71 26.64
CA ALA A 134 -0.32 -4.06 26.27
C ALA A 134 0.56 -4.95 25.37
N ALA A 135 0.72 -6.22 25.73
CA ALA A 135 1.47 -7.17 24.91
C ALA A 135 0.80 -7.43 23.55
N ALA A 136 -0.52 -7.54 23.52
CA ALA A 136 -1.29 -7.70 22.30
C ALA A 136 -1.18 -6.47 21.38
N ALA A 137 -1.20 -5.26 21.94
CA ALA A 137 -1.02 -4.01 21.21
C ALA A 137 0.38 -3.88 20.59
N GLU A 138 1.44 -4.23 21.33
CA GLU A 138 2.80 -4.24 20.78
C GLU A 138 2.92 -5.23 19.60
N ARG A 139 2.33 -6.43 19.76
CA ARG A 139 2.29 -7.44 18.70
C ARG A 139 1.51 -6.95 17.49
N TYR A 140 0.36 -6.32 17.69
CA TYR A 140 -0.44 -5.72 16.62
C TYR A 140 0.39 -4.70 15.83
N SER A 141 1.03 -3.76 16.52
CA SER A 141 1.87 -2.73 15.87
C SER A 141 3.01 -3.35 15.07
N ARG A 142 3.69 -4.35 15.63
CA ARG A 142 4.80 -5.04 14.95
C ARG A 142 4.34 -5.80 13.70
N LEU A 143 3.21 -6.50 13.77
CA LEU A 143 2.62 -7.20 12.62
C LEU A 143 2.15 -6.21 11.55
N ARG A 144 1.55 -5.08 11.95
CA ARG A 144 1.11 -4.03 11.02
C ARG A 144 2.28 -3.39 10.30
N GLU A 145 3.39 -3.16 10.99
CA GLU A 145 4.63 -2.64 10.41
C GLU A 145 5.23 -3.63 9.40
N LEU A 146 5.42 -4.89 9.80
CA LEU A 146 5.95 -5.94 8.92
C LEU A 146 5.08 -6.16 7.68
N GLY A 147 3.76 -6.18 7.86
CA GLY A 147 2.82 -6.29 6.76
C GLY A 147 2.89 -5.10 5.80
N SER A 148 3.04 -3.88 6.32
CA SER A 148 3.20 -2.67 5.50
C SER A 148 4.51 -2.66 4.72
N LEU A 149 5.61 -3.13 5.31
CA LEU A 149 6.88 -3.36 4.62
C LEU A 149 6.77 -4.43 3.53
N GLY A 150 6.05 -5.52 3.81
CA GLY A 150 5.76 -6.57 2.83
C GLY A 150 4.96 -6.03 1.63
N VAL A 151 3.95 -5.19 1.89
CA VAL A 151 3.15 -4.51 0.86
C VAL A 151 3.98 -3.53 0.05
N LEU A 152 4.84 -2.74 0.70
CA LEU A 152 5.79 -1.86 0.01
C LEU A 152 6.69 -2.67 -0.95
N ALA A 153 7.28 -3.76 -0.48
CA ALA A 153 8.15 -4.61 -1.29
C ALA A 153 7.38 -5.24 -2.47
N LEU A 154 6.20 -5.79 -2.22
CA LEU A 154 5.37 -6.43 -3.24
C LEU A 154 4.87 -5.43 -4.27
N ALA A 155 4.33 -4.29 -3.84
CA ALA A 155 3.87 -3.23 -4.74
C ALA A 155 5.02 -2.70 -5.60
N SER A 156 6.20 -2.49 -5.03
CA SER A 156 7.40 -2.05 -5.75
C SER A 156 7.88 -3.08 -6.77
N LEU A 157 7.83 -4.37 -6.41
CA LEU A 157 8.16 -5.48 -7.32
C LEU A 157 7.23 -5.49 -8.53
N PHE A 158 5.91 -5.45 -8.30
CA PHE A 158 4.93 -5.45 -9.38
C PHE A 158 5.00 -4.19 -10.25
N ALA A 159 5.22 -3.02 -9.64
CA ALA A 159 5.44 -1.78 -10.37
C ALA A 159 6.67 -1.90 -11.30
N THR A 160 7.78 -2.44 -10.79
CA THR A 160 9.01 -2.67 -11.56
C THR A 160 8.77 -3.65 -12.72
N ILE A 161 8.06 -4.75 -12.50
CA ILE A 161 7.65 -5.69 -13.56
C ILE A 161 6.81 -4.98 -14.64
N GLY A 162 5.86 -4.14 -14.21
CA GLY A 162 5.05 -3.31 -15.10
C GLY A 162 5.89 -2.38 -15.99
N ILE A 163 6.86 -1.69 -15.40
CA ILE A 163 7.81 -0.83 -16.12
C ILE A 163 8.64 -1.64 -17.11
N LEU A 164 9.20 -2.78 -16.68
CA LEU A 164 10.02 -3.63 -17.55
C LEU A 164 9.22 -4.16 -18.74
N ARG A 165 7.98 -4.61 -18.52
CA ARG A 165 7.11 -5.08 -19.60
C ARG A 165 6.70 -3.93 -20.53
N GLY A 166 6.29 -2.78 -19.97
CA GLY A 166 5.87 -1.61 -20.74
C GLY A 166 6.98 -1.03 -21.61
N THR A 167 8.18 -0.88 -21.07
CA THR A 167 9.35 -0.40 -21.82
C THR A 167 9.86 -1.42 -22.84
N ARG A 168 9.68 -2.72 -22.63
CA ARG A 168 9.93 -3.76 -23.67
C ARG A 168 8.89 -3.73 -24.78
N ALA A 169 7.65 -3.36 -24.47
CA ALA A 169 6.54 -3.21 -25.41
C ALA A 169 6.62 -1.91 -26.25
N ALA A 170 7.59 -1.03 -26.01
CA ALA A 170 7.89 0.15 -26.85
C ALA A 170 8.57 -0.26 -28.18
N ARG A 171 7.89 -1.11 -28.96
CA ARG A 171 8.28 -1.56 -30.30
C ARG A 171 7.17 -1.21 -31.32
N PRO A 172 7.50 -1.02 -32.61
CA PRO A 172 6.55 -0.56 -33.64
C PRO A 172 5.28 -1.40 -33.80
N GLN A 173 5.38 -2.70 -33.54
CA GLN A 173 4.29 -3.68 -33.75
C GLN A 173 3.27 -3.72 -32.60
N PHE A 174 3.57 -3.14 -31.43
CA PHE A 174 2.69 -3.21 -30.27
C PHE A 174 1.62 -2.11 -30.30
N ARG A 175 0.34 -2.51 -30.28
CA ARG A 175 -0.81 -1.60 -30.23
C ARG A 175 -1.11 -1.16 -28.79
N ALA A 176 -0.34 -0.17 -28.31
CA ALA A 176 -0.47 0.35 -26.94
C ALA A 176 -1.87 0.93 -26.64
N ARG A 177 -2.53 1.53 -27.64
CA ARG A 177 -3.89 2.08 -27.48
C ARG A 177 -4.90 1.03 -27.01
N ASN A 178 -4.99 -0.12 -27.68
CA ASN A 178 -5.93 -1.19 -27.33
C ASN A 178 -5.64 -1.79 -25.94
N ALA A 179 -4.40 -1.70 -25.46
CA ALA A 179 -4.07 -2.15 -24.11
C ALA A 179 -4.58 -1.16 -23.05
N VAL A 180 -4.41 0.15 -23.28
CA VAL A 180 -4.97 1.19 -22.41
C VAL A 180 -6.50 1.13 -22.38
N GLU A 181 -7.16 1.01 -23.53
CA GLU A 181 -8.62 0.89 -23.61
C GLU A 181 -9.15 -0.33 -22.83
N ARG A 182 -8.44 -1.47 -22.89
CA ARG A 182 -8.77 -2.65 -22.06
C ARG A 182 -8.60 -2.41 -20.57
N PHE A 183 -7.58 -1.66 -20.15
CA PHE A 183 -7.44 -1.27 -18.75
C PHE A 183 -8.59 -0.37 -18.30
N LEU A 184 -8.97 0.62 -19.12
CA LEU A 184 -10.09 1.50 -18.81
C LEU A 184 -11.42 0.74 -18.76
N ALA A 185 -11.62 -0.23 -19.66
CA ALA A 185 -12.81 -1.08 -19.68
C ALA A 185 -12.90 -2.07 -18.51
N LEU A 186 -11.80 -2.34 -17.81
CA LEU A 186 -11.83 -3.13 -16.56
C LEU A 186 -12.15 -2.27 -15.33
N LEU A 187 -12.03 -0.95 -15.46
CA LEU A 187 -12.18 0.03 -14.37
C LEU A 187 -13.55 0.71 -14.35
N LEU A 188 -14.30 0.64 -15.45
CA LEU A 188 -15.64 1.23 -15.66
C LEU A 188 -16.67 0.12 -15.88
#